data_AF-A0A9Q8VCN7-F1
#
_entry.id   AF-A0A9Q8VCN7-F1
#
_cell.length_a   1.000
_cell.length_b   1.000
_cell.length_c   1.000
_cell.angle_alpha   90.00
_cell.angle_beta   90.00
_cell.angle_gamma   90.00
#
_symmetry.space_group_name_H-M   'P 1'
#
loop_
_entity.id
_entity.type
_entity.pdbx_description
1 polymer ?
#
loop_
_entity_poly.entity_id
_entity_poly.type
_entity_poly.pdbx_seq_one_letter_code
_entity_poly.pdbx_strand_id
1 'polypeptide(L)'
;MSSLPLPRGSWLLVLCVCLVVLPGKAAAFGAGNIPSIAQVEGHNWRHGDIEDMLASLAFLHGKKWSSMLIKRTYFGNWLRDYSQAVDVGSLKGVNAATIRILVWVLSFMAFGYATDEFEVNEERLGCYRPEEHIDNPKGYADGLDARKFDPRLRGPVDPVETEVDLKTGMKNYIANETGHWATSAGYLRFSFARSIHFGRLYTCGAQGKGKDENLCEALRCLGQALHCMEDFGAHSNYCELALRELGYHNVFPHCGTQAEINIHGKRLYPIVTGTFGAVDFLHSVIGEANDHFTQSEVDEVDVALKNAEAARGGGGSSSRGLFDGSGPGDFISLISKLPDVGSGYADQARSLKAASEAQERENQERSRAGDNVNLVPGMSPNFDPVKTAGQIYPILQFRDKIVKAISRGISKVPGLEKLIEHISETLTAFVLGLLAPFIRPIINQVSKVLKDGSSGVISASSNSQLEPWDNPRCSDPTHSMLSKDHFTNILNSCAGRVATTILQYAVP
;
A
#
# COMPACT_ATOMS: atom_id res chain seq x y z
N MET A 1 16.53 -51.12 -25.92
CA MET A 1 15.72 -50.64 -24.79
C MET A 1 14.59 -49.81 -25.38
N SER A 2 13.39 -50.37 -25.38
CA SER A 2 12.18 -49.81 -25.99
C SER A 2 11.61 -48.71 -25.10
N SER A 3 11.61 -47.46 -25.57
CA SER A 3 10.86 -46.37 -24.93
C SER A 3 9.38 -46.52 -25.27
N LEU A 4 8.58 -46.92 -24.28
CA LEU A 4 7.12 -46.91 -24.40
C LEU A 4 6.64 -45.44 -24.46
N PRO A 5 5.87 -45.03 -25.48
CA PRO A 5 5.30 -43.69 -25.53
C PRO A 5 4.22 -43.56 -24.46
N LEU A 6 4.40 -42.61 -23.53
CA LEU A 6 3.39 -42.28 -22.53
C LEU A 6 2.07 -41.85 -23.22
N PRO A 7 0.91 -42.38 -22.81
CA PRO A 7 -0.38 -41.98 -23.36
C PRO A 7 -0.62 -40.47 -23.18
N ARG A 8 -1.31 -39.82 -24.13
CA ARG A 8 -1.59 -38.37 -24.10
C ARG A 8 -2.24 -37.90 -22.79
N GLY A 9 -3.02 -38.75 -22.13
CA GLY A 9 -3.59 -38.46 -20.81
C GLY A 9 -2.57 -38.38 -19.67
N SER A 10 -1.48 -39.14 -19.75
CA SER A 10 -0.38 -39.09 -18.78
C SER A 10 0.44 -37.80 -18.92
N TRP A 11 0.60 -37.30 -20.16
CA TRP A 11 1.22 -35.98 -20.39
C TRP A 11 0.37 -34.84 -19.84
N LEU A 12 -0.95 -34.89 -20.01
CA LEU A 12 -1.88 -33.92 -19.42
C LEU A 12 -1.84 -33.96 -17.89
N LEU A 13 -1.76 -35.15 -17.30
CA LEU A 13 -1.72 -35.32 -15.85
C LEU A 13 -0.37 -34.88 -15.26
N VAL A 14 0.75 -35.14 -15.95
CA VAL A 14 2.06 -34.58 -15.62
C VAL A 14 2.06 -33.06 -15.77
N LEU A 15 1.45 -32.51 -16.82
CA LEU A 15 1.34 -31.07 -17.03
C LEU A 15 0.45 -30.40 -15.97
N CYS A 16 -0.67 -31.03 -15.58
CA CYS A 16 -1.52 -30.58 -14.48
C CYS A 16 -0.82 -30.69 -13.12
N VAL A 17 -0.07 -31.76 -12.86
CA VAL A 17 0.74 -31.90 -11.64
C VAL A 17 1.88 -30.88 -11.64
N CYS A 18 2.53 -30.63 -12.77
CA CYS A 18 3.49 -29.55 -12.93
C CYS A 18 2.82 -28.18 -12.72
N LEU A 19 1.62 -27.92 -13.23
CA LEU A 19 0.91 -26.64 -13.01
C LEU A 19 0.42 -26.46 -11.56
N VAL A 20 0.12 -27.55 -10.84
CA VAL A 20 -0.28 -27.55 -9.43
C VAL A 20 0.92 -27.51 -8.47
N VAL A 21 2.08 -28.03 -8.89
CA VAL A 21 3.32 -28.06 -8.10
C VAL A 21 4.29 -26.92 -8.47
N LEU A 22 4.13 -26.28 -9.64
CA LEU A 22 4.87 -25.10 -10.12
C LEU A 22 4.12 -23.75 -10.08
N PRO A 23 3.09 -23.49 -9.26
CA PRO A 23 2.93 -22.12 -8.83
C PRO A 23 4.10 -21.86 -7.89
N GLY A 24 5.15 -21.24 -8.43
CA GLY A 24 6.13 -20.56 -7.58
C GLY A 24 5.31 -19.72 -6.61
N LYS A 25 5.43 -20.00 -5.32
CA LYS A 25 4.88 -19.15 -4.27
C LYS A 25 5.68 -17.85 -4.30
N ALA A 26 5.36 -16.99 -5.25
CA ALA A 26 5.84 -15.63 -5.29
C ALA A 26 4.98 -14.85 -4.31
N ALA A 27 5.46 -14.76 -3.07
CA ALA A 27 5.10 -13.64 -2.23
C ALA A 27 6.10 -12.53 -2.57
N ALA A 28 5.67 -11.28 -2.57
CA ALA A 28 6.49 -10.11 -2.87
C ALA A 28 6.56 -9.19 -1.65
N PHE A 29 7.50 -8.25 -1.58
CA PHE A 29 7.32 -7.08 -0.72
C PHE A 29 6.38 -6.10 -1.39
N GLY A 30 5.53 -5.58 -0.52
CA GLY A 30 4.57 -4.52 -0.68
C GLY A 30 4.09 -4.28 0.74
N ALA A 31 3.24 -3.28 0.93
CA ALA A 31 2.54 -3.08 2.18
C ALA A 31 2.05 -4.41 2.81
N GLY A 32 2.40 -4.62 4.08
CA GLY A 32 1.83 -5.60 4.98
C GLY A 32 2.92 -6.31 5.78
N ASN A 33 2.53 -7.39 6.42
CA ASN A 33 3.44 -8.34 7.05
C ASN A 33 3.54 -9.61 6.20
N ILE A 34 4.63 -10.38 6.35
CA ILE A 34 4.64 -11.77 5.90
C ILE A 34 3.78 -12.59 6.87
N PRO A 35 2.80 -13.39 6.39
CA PRO A 35 1.99 -14.22 7.28
C PRO A 35 2.86 -15.19 8.10
N SER A 36 2.60 -15.33 9.40
CA SER A 36 3.45 -16.12 10.33
C SER A 36 3.48 -17.65 10.12
N ILE A 37 2.91 -18.12 9.03
CA ILE A 37 2.92 -19.53 8.61
C ILE A 37 3.66 -19.72 7.29
N ALA A 38 4.16 -18.63 6.69
CA ALA A 38 4.90 -18.69 5.45
C ALA A 38 6.33 -19.16 5.73
N GLN A 39 6.85 -20.11 4.93
CA GLN A 39 8.24 -20.58 5.02
C GLN A 39 9.30 -19.50 4.75
N VAL A 40 8.88 -18.26 4.48
CA VAL A 40 9.72 -17.08 4.23
C VAL A 40 9.73 -16.09 5.41
N GLU A 41 8.96 -16.32 6.48
CA GLU A 41 8.97 -15.48 7.68
C GLU A 41 10.37 -15.47 8.33
N GLY A 42 10.89 -14.28 8.63
CA GLY A 42 12.23 -14.08 9.19
C GLY A 42 13.40 -14.23 8.20
N HIS A 43 13.11 -14.64 6.96
CA HIS A 43 14.09 -14.71 5.87
C HIS A 43 13.93 -13.55 4.90
N ASN A 44 12.70 -13.28 4.47
CA ASN A 44 12.33 -12.10 3.71
C ASN A 44 11.68 -11.08 4.64
N TRP A 45 11.65 -9.83 4.22
CA TRP A 45 11.17 -8.71 5.02
C TRP A 45 10.17 -7.94 4.19
N ARG A 46 9.00 -7.59 4.80
CA ARG A 46 7.92 -6.54 4.76
C ARG A 46 8.20 -5.14 5.32
N HIS A 47 7.60 -4.04 4.82
CA HIS A 47 7.60 -2.76 5.57
C HIS A 47 6.92 -2.98 6.92
N GLY A 48 5.82 -3.73 6.97
CA GLY A 48 5.18 -4.12 8.23
C GLY A 48 6.09 -4.96 9.13
N ASP A 49 6.92 -5.84 8.55
CA ASP A 49 7.87 -6.66 9.32
C ASP A 49 9.02 -5.79 9.88
N ILE A 50 9.45 -4.76 9.14
CA ILE A 50 10.42 -3.77 9.61
C ILE A 50 9.78 -2.93 10.73
N GLU A 51 8.54 -2.46 10.55
CA GLU A 51 7.84 -1.66 11.56
C GLU A 51 7.61 -2.41 12.87
N ASP A 52 7.41 -3.74 12.82
CA ASP A 52 7.28 -4.57 14.01
C ASP A 52 8.54 -4.55 14.90
N MET A 53 9.70 -4.17 14.34
CA MET A 53 10.93 -3.98 15.10
C MET A 53 10.86 -2.81 16.08
N LEU A 54 9.87 -1.90 15.95
CA LEU A 54 9.55 -0.92 17.00
C LEU A 54 9.27 -1.59 18.35
N ALA A 55 8.73 -2.81 18.37
CA ALA A 55 8.51 -3.57 19.61
C ALA A 55 9.81 -3.84 20.40
N SER A 56 10.97 -3.80 19.73
CA SER A 56 12.28 -3.97 20.35
C SER A 56 12.82 -2.70 21.04
N LEU A 57 12.20 -1.55 20.79
CA LEU A 57 12.65 -0.25 21.29
C LEU A 57 11.89 0.18 22.55
N ALA A 58 12.46 1.16 23.26
CA ALA A 58 11.72 1.89 24.27
C ALA A 58 10.76 2.90 23.60
N PHE A 59 9.62 3.13 24.22
CA PHE A 59 8.67 4.18 23.89
C PHE A 59 8.72 5.29 24.95
N LEU A 60 8.04 6.42 24.68
CA LEU A 60 7.98 7.60 25.55
C LEU A 60 7.96 7.27 27.05
N HIS A 61 8.90 7.88 27.79
CA HIS A 61 9.13 7.66 29.22
C HIS A 61 9.47 6.22 29.61
N GLY A 62 10.16 5.48 28.73
CA GLY A 62 10.57 4.09 28.97
C GLY A 62 9.45 3.06 28.91
N LYS A 63 8.28 3.44 28.35
CA LYS A 63 7.17 2.50 28.13
C LYS A 63 7.50 1.54 27.00
N LYS A 64 6.69 0.49 26.83
CA LYS A 64 6.79 -0.41 25.67
C LYS A 64 5.90 0.08 24.53
N TRP A 65 6.34 -0.19 23.31
CA TRP A 65 5.46 -0.13 22.15
C TRP A 65 4.34 -1.17 22.30
N SER A 66 3.11 -0.77 21.97
CA SER A 66 1.96 -1.68 21.90
C SER A 66 1.61 -1.93 20.43
N SER A 67 0.93 -3.04 20.14
CA SER A 67 0.51 -3.36 18.77
C SER A 67 -0.30 -2.23 18.11
N MET A 68 -1.07 -1.45 18.89
CA MET A 68 -1.80 -0.30 18.36
C MET A 68 -0.87 0.89 18.03
N LEU A 69 0.19 1.11 18.81
CA LEU A 69 1.16 2.18 18.51
C LEU A 69 1.95 1.85 17.24
N ILE A 70 2.42 0.60 17.13
CA ILE A 70 3.10 0.10 15.92
C ILE A 70 2.17 0.21 14.72
N LYS A 71 0.93 -0.25 14.84
CA LYS A 71 -0.07 -0.15 13.78
C LYS A 71 -0.32 1.29 13.30
N ARG A 72 -0.32 2.27 14.22
CA ARG A 72 -0.47 3.70 13.88
C ARG A 72 0.75 4.28 13.17
N THR A 73 1.95 3.87 13.58
CA THR A 73 3.18 4.20 12.86
C THR A 73 3.14 3.59 11.46
N TYR A 74 2.88 2.29 11.38
CA TYR A 74 2.80 1.55 10.13
C TYR A 74 1.74 2.11 9.17
N PHE A 75 0.61 2.61 9.67
CA PHE A 75 -0.36 3.32 8.82
C PHE A 75 0.25 4.52 8.08
N GLY A 76 1.13 5.27 8.73
CA GLY A 76 1.87 6.36 8.10
C GLY A 76 2.83 5.90 7.01
N ASN A 77 3.53 4.78 7.25
CA ASN A 77 4.42 4.13 6.29
C ASN A 77 3.61 3.63 5.08
N TRP A 78 2.59 2.81 5.33
CA TRP A 78 1.65 2.27 4.34
C TRP A 78 1.00 3.32 3.44
N LEU A 79 0.68 4.50 3.97
CA LEU A 79 0.12 5.58 3.15
C LEU A 79 1.08 6.06 2.06
N ARG A 80 2.41 5.90 2.23
CA ARG A 80 3.42 6.26 1.22
C ARG A 80 3.43 5.28 0.07
N ASP A 81 3.47 3.98 0.35
CA ASP A 81 3.27 2.91 -0.65
C ASP A 81 2.04 3.21 -1.52
N TYR A 82 0.88 3.47 -0.89
CA TYR A 82 -0.37 3.66 -1.61
C TYR A 82 -0.55 5.06 -2.21
N SER A 83 0.31 6.02 -1.87
CA SER A 83 0.29 7.34 -2.52
C SER A 83 0.72 7.28 -3.99
N GLN A 84 1.53 6.26 -4.34
CA GLN A 84 1.93 5.94 -5.71
C GLN A 84 0.72 5.72 -6.62
N ALA A 85 -0.44 5.33 -6.06
CA ALA A 85 -1.71 5.20 -6.78
C ALA A 85 -2.26 6.52 -7.31
N VAL A 86 -1.92 7.63 -6.67
CA VAL A 86 -2.33 8.96 -7.06
C VAL A 86 -1.16 9.58 -7.82
N ASP A 87 -0.90 9.05 -9.01
CA ASP A 87 0.15 9.50 -9.93
C ASP A 87 -0.39 9.70 -11.36
N VAL A 88 0.42 10.29 -12.24
CA VAL A 88 0.13 10.57 -13.65
C VAL A 88 -0.47 9.37 -14.38
N GLY A 89 0.02 8.15 -14.12
CA GLY A 89 -0.49 6.92 -14.74
C GLY A 89 -2.00 6.74 -14.52
N SER A 90 -2.44 6.80 -13.27
CA SER A 90 -3.86 6.62 -12.89
C SER A 90 -4.68 7.89 -13.15
N LEU A 91 -4.11 9.08 -12.91
CA LEU A 91 -4.80 10.36 -13.03
C LEU A 91 -5.17 10.75 -14.47
N LYS A 92 -4.55 10.12 -15.46
CA LYS A 92 -4.98 10.23 -16.87
C LYS A 92 -6.39 9.70 -17.10
N GLY A 93 -6.84 8.70 -16.32
CA GLY A 93 -8.15 8.05 -16.52
C GLY A 93 -9.11 8.12 -15.32
N VAL A 94 -8.60 8.33 -14.10
CA VAL A 94 -9.38 8.32 -12.86
C VAL A 94 -8.96 9.49 -11.98
N ASN A 95 -9.90 10.27 -11.45
CA ASN A 95 -9.54 11.39 -10.57
C ASN A 95 -9.02 10.90 -9.19
N ALA A 96 -8.20 11.72 -8.54
CA ALA A 96 -7.56 11.41 -7.26
C ALA A 96 -8.56 11.03 -6.14
N ALA A 97 -9.72 11.69 -6.09
CA ALA A 97 -10.71 11.44 -5.06
C ALA A 97 -11.37 10.06 -5.21
N THR A 98 -11.57 9.58 -6.44
CA THR A 98 -12.05 8.23 -6.74
C THR A 98 -11.01 7.17 -6.32
N ILE A 99 -9.73 7.37 -6.65
CA ILE A 99 -8.64 6.45 -6.26
C ILE A 99 -8.55 6.36 -4.73
N ARG A 100 -8.61 7.50 -4.05
CA ARG A 100 -8.57 7.58 -2.59
C ARG A 100 -9.68 6.77 -1.91
N ILE A 101 -10.88 6.67 -2.49
CA ILE A 101 -11.95 5.83 -1.93
C ILE A 101 -11.53 4.35 -1.93
N LEU A 102 -10.90 3.85 -3.00
CA LEU A 102 -10.39 2.48 -3.04
C LEU A 102 -9.29 2.26 -2.02
N VAL A 103 -8.31 3.17 -1.96
CA VAL A 103 -7.23 3.11 -0.97
C VAL A 103 -7.79 3.12 0.46
N TRP A 104 -8.87 3.87 0.69
CA TRP A 104 -9.52 3.91 1.99
C TRP A 104 -10.17 2.57 2.39
N VAL A 105 -10.77 1.86 1.43
CA VAL A 105 -11.30 0.50 1.66
C VAL A 105 -10.18 -0.51 1.86
N LEU A 106 -9.07 -0.40 1.10
CA LEU A 106 -7.88 -1.23 1.30
C LEU A 106 -7.27 -1.01 2.68
N SER A 107 -7.16 0.25 3.11
CA SER A 107 -6.72 0.59 4.47
C SER A 107 -7.64 -0.01 5.52
N PHE A 108 -8.97 0.04 5.32
CA PHE A 108 -9.92 -0.62 6.21
C PHE A 108 -9.63 -2.13 6.32
N MET A 109 -9.39 -2.81 5.20
CA MET A 109 -9.07 -4.24 5.17
C MET A 109 -7.73 -4.56 5.85
N ALA A 110 -6.70 -3.74 5.64
CA ALA A 110 -5.36 -3.93 6.20
C ALA A 110 -5.31 -3.65 7.71
N PHE A 111 -5.90 -2.55 8.16
CA PHE A 111 -5.76 -2.08 9.54
C PHE A 111 -6.90 -2.54 10.45
N GLY A 112 -8.03 -2.90 9.85
CA GLY A 112 -9.26 -3.18 10.56
C GLY A 112 -9.78 -1.94 11.29
N TYR A 113 -9.50 -0.74 10.80
CA TYR A 113 -10.06 0.56 11.22
C TYR A 113 -10.00 1.50 10.02
N ALA A 114 -10.89 2.47 9.95
CA ALA A 114 -11.00 3.33 8.78
C ALA A 114 -11.35 4.79 9.09
N THR A 115 -11.60 5.12 10.35
CA THR A 115 -11.96 6.48 10.78
C THR A 115 -10.95 7.02 11.78
N ASP A 116 -11.09 8.31 12.14
CA ASP A 116 -10.23 9.00 13.09
C ASP A 116 -8.73 8.90 12.72
N GLU A 117 -7.92 8.19 13.49
CA GLU A 117 -6.48 8.04 13.22
C GLU A 117 -6.15 7.22 11.96
N PHE A 118 -7.08 6.37 11.48
CA PHE A 118 -6.92 5.51 10.31
C PHE A 118 -7.69 6.02 9.08
N GLU A 119 -8.23 7.23 9.14
CA GLU A 119 -8.90 7.84 7.98
C GLU A 119 -7.90 8.15 6.86
N VAL A 120 -8.19 7.63 5.66
CA VAL A 120 -7.47 7.96 4.42
C VAL A 120 -8.13 9.18 3.79
N ASN A 121 -7.53 10.35 4.03
CA ASN A 121 -7.97 11.61 3.46
C ASN A 121 -6.93 12.19 2.49
N GLU A 122 -7.27 13.29 1.84
CA GLU A 122 -6.43 13.92 0.81
C GLU A 122 -5.06 14.36 1.34
N GLU A 123 -5.00 14.91 2.56
CA GLU A 123 -3.74 15.37 3.17
C GLU A 123 -2.85 14.19 3.58
N ARG A 124 -3.44 13.13 4.16
CA ARG A 124 -2.69 11.96 4.67
C ARG A 124 -2.20 11.04 3.56
N LEU A 125 -3.02 10.81 2.53
CA LEU A 125 -2.63 10.00 1.37
C LEU A 125 -1.74 10.79 0.40
N GLY A 126 -1.99 12.08 0.21
CA GLY A 126 -1.21 12.89 -0.71
C GLY A 126 -1.30 12.40 -2.16
N CYS A 127 -0.18 12.47 -2.86
CA CYS A 127 0.05 11.95 -4.20
C CYS A 127 1.46 11.40 -4.29
N TYR A 128 1.79 10.72 -5.38
CA TYR A 128 3.15 10.24 -5.60
C TYR A 128 4.16 11.39 -5.64
N ARG A 129 5.31 11.17 -4.99
CA ARG A 129 6.44 12.10 -4.94
C ARG A 129 7.73 11.26 -4.92
N PRO A 130 8.63 11.39 -5.91
CA PRO A 130 9.86 10.59 -5.95
C PRO A 130 10.71 10.70 -4.69
N GLU A 131 10.77 11.89 -4.08
CA GLU A 131 11.54 12.12 -2.86
C GLU A 131 11.05 11.33 -1.64
N GLU A 132 9.80 10.83 -1.65
CA GLU A 132 9.23 10.04 -0.56
C GLU A 132 9.70 8.58 -0.59
N HIS A 133 10.22 8.13 -1.73
CA HIS A 133 10.68 6.75 -2.00
C HIS A 133 12.15 6.70 -2.43
N ILE A 134 12.89 7.81 -2.27
CA ILE A 134 14.25 7.99 -2.82
C ILE A 134 14.37 7.72 -4.33
N ASP A 135 13.28 7.75 -5.09
CA ASP A 135 13.27 7.44 -6.51
C ASP A 135 14.02 8.49 -7.33
N ASN A 136 14.64 8.04 -8.42
CA ASN A 136 15.27 8.91 -9.39
C ASN A 136 14.20 9.61 -10.24
N PRO A 137 14.07 10.95 -10.18
CA PRO A 137 13.02 11.67 -10.88
C PRO A 137 13.28 11.80 -12.39
N LYS A 138 14.41 11.30 -12.92
CA LYS A 138 14.75 11.39 -14.35
C LYS A 138 13.62 10.84 -15.23
N GLY A 139 13.12 11.68 -16.12
CA GLY A 139 12.07 11.30 -17.08
C GLY A 139 10.67 11.18 -16.47
N TYR A 140 10.48 11.57 -15.20
CA TYR A 140 9.17 11.55 -14.54
C TYR A 140 8.09 12.23 -15.40
N ALA A 141 6.89 11.62 -15.43
CA ALA A 141 5.75 12.05 -16.24
C ALA A 141 6.04 12.20 -17.75
N ASP A 142 6.96 11.41 -18.29
CA ASP A 142 7.41 11.49 -19.68
C ASP A 142 7.96 12.90 -20.05
N GLY A 143 8.52 13.61 -19.06
CA GLY A 143 9.02 14.99 -19.20
C GLY A 143 7.92 16.07 -19.21
N LEU A 144 6.66 15.71 -18.99
CA LEU A 144 5.57 16.67 -18.83
C LEU A 144 5.54 17.25 -17.42
N ASP A 145 4.93 18.44 -17.27
CA ASP A 145 4.63 18.97 -15.95
C ASP A 145 3.46 18.20 -15.32
N ALA A 146 3.76 17.29 -14.39
CA ALA A 146 2.77 16.42 -13.74
C ALA A 146 1.72 17.21 -12.94
N ARG A 147 2.03 18.45 -12.55
CA ARG A 147 1.09 19.34 -11.82
C ARG A 147 -0.17 19.68 -12.60
N LYS A 148 -0.17 19.42 -13.91
CA LYS A 148 -1.36 19.52 -14.76
C LYS A 148 -2.42 18.46 -14.44
N PHE A 149 -2.03 17.32 -13.86
CA PHE A 149 -2.92 16.24 -13.46
C PHE A 149 -3.38 16.41 -12.01
N ASP A 150 -2.47 16.75 -11.10
CA ASP A 150 -2.76 17.15 -9.71
C ASP A 150 -1.67 18.14 -9.24
N PRO A 151 -2.03 19.33 -8.72
CA PRO A 151 -1.06 20.39 -8.38
C PRO A 151 -0.05 20.00 -7.31
N ARG A 152 -0.28 18.90 -6.57
CA ARG A 152 0.62 18.38 -5.53
C ARG A 152 1.71 17.49 -6.09
N LEU A 153 1.58 16.98 -7.33
CA LEU A 153 2.60 16.18 -7.98
C LEU A 153 3.88 16.97 -8.24
N ARG A 154 4.97 16.26 -8.55
CA ARG A 154 6.27 16.89 -8.83
C ARG A 154 6.19 17.78 -10.06
N GLY A 155 6.87 18.92 -10.02
CA GLY A 155 7.08 19.75 -11.20
C GLY A 155 8.11 19.13 -12.16
N PRO A 156 8.47 19.86 -13.23
CA PRO A 156 9.57 19.48 -14.13
C PRO A 156 10.87 19.24 -13.36
N VAL A 157 11.67 18.31 -13.87
CA VAL A 157 12.92 17.85 -13.25
C VAL A 157 14.09 18.51 -13.97
N ASP A 158 14.88 19.29 -13.25
CA ASP A 158 16.08 19.90 -13.79
C ASP A 158 17.20 18.86 -13.93
N PRO A 159 18.00 18.87 -15.01
CA PRO A 159 19.06 17.88 -15.21
C PRO A 159 20.05 17.78 -14.04
N VAL A 160 20.35 18.93 -13.40
CA VAL A 160 21.26 19.01 -12.23
C VAL A 160 20.79 18.16 -11.06
N GLU A 161 19.49 17.92 -10.90
CA GLU A 161 18.94 17.09 -9.82
C GLU A 161 19.46 15.65 -9.91
N THR A 162 19.70 15.17 -11.13
CA THR A 162 20.17 13.81 -11.43
C THR A 162 21.69 13.72 -11.52
N GLU A 163 22.41 14.82 -11.33
CA GLU A 163 23.87 14.79 -11.25
C GLU A 163 24.34 14.25 -9.89
N VAL A 164 25.61 13.83 -9.83
CA VAL A 164 26.20 13.34 -8.60
C VAL A 164 26.79 14.51 -7.80
N ASP A 165 26.39 14.61 -6.53
CA ASP A 165 27.04 15.49 -5.56
C ASP A 165 28.44 14.97 -5.24
N LEU A 166 29.48 15.70 -5.64
CA LEU A 166 30.88 15.32 -5.40
C LEU A 166 31.29 15.38 -3.93
N LYS A 167 30.46 15.94 -3.04
CA LYS A 167 30.72 15.93 -1.60
C LYS A 167 30.32 14.62 -0.94
N THR A 168 29.21 14.02 -1.38
CA THR A 168 28.62 12.83 -0.74
C THR A 168 28.74 11.58 -1.60
N GLY A 169 28.92 11.72 -2.90
CA GLY A 169 28.84 10.60 -3.86
C GLY A 169 27.41 10.14 -4.15
N MET A 170 26.40 10.83 -3.63
CA MET A 170 24.98 10.57 -3.87
C MET A 170 24.46 11.45 -5.01
N LYS A 171 23.37 11.05 -5.65
CA LYS A 171 22.62 11.91 -6.57
C LYS A 171 22.07 13.14 -5.84
N ASN A 172 22.00 14.29 -6.53
CA ASN A 172 21.61 15.56 -5.93
C ASN A 172 20.19 15.54 -5.33
N TYR A 173 19.24 14.83 -5.93
CA TYR A 173 17.88 14.64 -5.39
C TYR A 173 17.82 13.82 -4.10
N ILE A 174 18.90 13.14 -3.68
CA ILE A 174 18.89 12.32 -2.45
C ILE A 174 19.06 13.23 -1.22
N ALA A 175 20.19 13.93 -1.14
CA ALA A 175 20.59 14.64 0.08
C ALA A 175 21.17 16.05 -0.15
N ASN A 176 21.31 16.52 -1.40
CA ASN A 176 21.87 17.84 -1.66
C ASN A 176 20.79 18.93 -1.55
N GLU A 177 20.62 19.47 -0.33
CA GLU A 177 19.67 20.55 -0.03
C GLU A 177 20.21 21.96 -0.38
N THR A 178 21.34 22.10 -1.09
CA THR A 178 21.85 23.42 -1.53
C THR A 178 21.16 23.96 -2.78
N GLY A 179 20.43 23.09 -3.48
CA GLY A 179 19.65 23.43 -4.67
C GLY A 179 18.24 23.94 -4.37
N HIS A 180 17.46 24.11 -5.44
CA HIS A 180 16.05 24.51 -5.41
C HIS A 180 15.11 23.37 -5.81
N TRP A 181 15.61 22.14 -5.78
CA TRP A 181 14.84 20.91 -6.05
C TRP A 181 14.42 20.23 -4.74
N ALA A 182 13.39 19.40 -4.82
CA ALA A 182 12.99 18.57 -3.69
C ALA A 182 13.96 17.39 -3.52
N THR A 183 14.29 17.08 -2.27
CA THR A 183 15.19 15.99 -1.90
C THR A 183 14.57 15.06 -0.86
N SER A 184 14.98 13.78 -0.86
CA SER A 184 14.57 12.83 0.17
C SER A 184 15.02 13.24 1.57
N ALA A 185 16.23 13.81 1.71
CA ALA A 185 16.68 14.35 3.00
C ALA A 185 15.79 15.51 3.50
N GLY A 186 15.38 16.42 2.59
CA GLY A 186 14.45 17.50 2.93
C GLY A 186 13.07 16.98 3.33
N TYR A 187 12.58 15.95 2.64
CA TYR A 187 11.34 15.27 2.97
C TYR A 187 11.40 14.58 4.35
N LEU A 188 12.47 13.83 4.64
CA LEU A 188 12.70 13.22 5.94
C LEU A 188 12.70 14.27 7.06
N ARG A 189 13.39 15.40 6.85
CA ARG A 189 13.43 16.52 7.79
C ARG A 189 12.03 17.06 8.07
N PHE A 190 11.23 17.26 7.03
CA PHE A 190 9.84 17.70 7.15
C PHE A 190 8.99 16.70 7.97
N SER A 191 9.06 15.41 7.63
CA SER A 191 8.26 14.35 8.26
C SER A 191 8.64 14.14 9.74
N PHE A 192 9.93 14.05 10.05
CA PHE A 192 10.39 13.98 11.44
C PHE A 192 10.06 15.24 12.24
N ALA A 193 10.18 16.44 11.65
CA ALA A 193 9.81 17.68 12.32
C ALA A 193 8.32 17.70 12.71
N ARG A 194 7.43 17.21 11.82
CA ARG A 194 6.00 17.05 12.14
C ARG A 194 5.77 16.02 13.24
N SER A 195 6.41 14.86 13.16
CA SER A 195 6.32 13.82 14.19
C SER A 195 6.72 14.37 15.58
N ILE A 196 7.86 15.06 15.66
CA ILE A 196 8.36 15.72 16.87
C ILE A 196 7.39 16.81 17.34
N HIS A 197 6.85 17.62 16.43
CA HIS A 197 5.90 18.68 16.75
C HIS A 197 4.65 18.12 17.44
N PHE A 198 3.99 17.14 16.82
CA PHE A 198 2.79 16.52 17.39
C PHE A 198 3.11 15.71 18.67
N GLY A 199 4.27 15.06 18.72
CA GLY A 199 4.77 14.40 19.92
C GLY A 199 4.92 15.36 21.10
N ARG A 200 5.46 16.57 20.85
CA ARG A 200 5.54 17.64 21.86
C ARG A 200 4.17 18.18 22.25
N LEU A 201 3.24 18.35 21.31
CA LEU A 201 1.87 18.72 21.65
C LEU A 201 1.18 17.67 22.53
N TYR A 202 1.52 16.39 22.35
CA TYR A 202 1.04 15.30 23.20
C TYR A 202 1.72 15.27 24.59
N THR A 203 3.02 15.56 24.71
CA THR A 203 3.73 15.49 26.00
C THR A 203 3.68 16.78 26.81
N CYS A 204 3.49 17.93 26.17
CA CYS A 204 3.59 19.26 26.80
C CYS A 204 2.27 20.05 26.80
N GLY A 205 1.12 19.37 26.71
CA GLY A 205 -0.20 20.03 26.78
C GLY A 205 -0.43 20.80 28.08
N ALA A 206 -1.44 21.70 28.10
CA ALA A 206 -1.70 22.65 29.19
C ALA A 206 -1.85 22.05 30.61
N GLN A 207 -2.01 20.73 30.73
CA GLN A 207 -2.10 20.00 32.01
C GLN A 207 -1.07 18.86 32.13
N GLY A 208 0.03 18.88 31.36
CA GLY A 208 1.08 17.84 31.40
C GLY A 208 0.78 16.57 30.60
N LYS A 209 -0.38 16.52 29.92
CA LYS A 209 -0.71 15.56 28.85
C LYS A 209 -1.58 16.27 27.82
N GLY A 210 -1.22 16.14 26.55
CA GLY A 210 -1.99 16.60 25.40
C GLY A 210 -3.03 15.58 24.94
N LYS A 211 -3.70 15.92 23.85
CA LYS A 211 -4.73 15.13 23.19
C LYS A 211 -4.15 13.85 22.56
N ASP A 212 -4.84 12.72 22.69
CA ASP A 212 -4.38 11.43 22.11
C ASP A 212 -4.31 11.50 20.58
N GLU A 213 -5.11 12.36 19.94
CA GLU A 213 -5.05 12.63 18.50
C GLU A 213 -3.69 13.17 18.06
N ASN A 214 -3.02 13.98 18.91
CA ASN A 214 -1.67 14.44 18.63
C ASN A 214 -0.67 13.28 18.64
N LEU A 215 -0.84 12.31 19.54
CA LEU A 215 0.02 11.12 19.51
C LEU A 215 -0.22 10.29 18.25
N CYS A 216 -1.49 10.10 17.85
CA CYS A 216 -1.80 9.39 16.61
C CYS A 216 -1.15 10.05 15.39
N GLU A 217 -1.25 11.38 15.28
CA GLU A 217 -0.65 12.12 14.17
C GLU A 217 0.89 12.12 14.23
N ALA A 218 1.48 12.15 15.43
CA ALA A 218 2.93 12.02 15.61
C ALA A 218 3.46 10.67 15.10
N LEU A 219 2.75 9.57 15.41
CA LEU A 219 3.10 8.22 14.96
C LEU A 219 2.90 8.08 13.44
N ARG A 220 1.80 8.61 12.89
CA ARG A 220 1.59 8.62 11.43
C ARG A 220 2.72 9.37 10.71
N CYS A 221 3.13 10.53 11.21
CA CYS A 221 4.27 11.28 10.65
C CYS A 221 5.61 10.55 10.84
N LEU A 222 5.76 9.76 11.92
CA LEU A 222 6.94 8.94 12.14
C LEU A 222 7.04 7.85 11.08
N GLY A 223 5.98 7.05 10.87
CA GLY A 223 6.00 6.01 9.84
C GLY A 223 6.17 6.56 8.44
N GLN A 224 5.58 7.73 8.17
CA GLN A 224 5.80 8.48 6.92
C GLN A 224 7.29 8.82 6.68
N ALA A 225 8.05 9.11 7.75
CA ALA A 225 9.50 9.34 7.65
C ALA A 225 10.27 8.02 7.53
N LEU A 226 9.88 7.00 8.31
CA LEU A 226 10.54 5.69 8.32
C LEU A 226 10.48 5.01 6.95
N HIS A 227 9.35 5.07 6.26
CA HIS A 227 9.20 4.55 4.89
C HIS A 227 10.36 4.95 3.97
N CYS A 228 10.60 6.26 3.81
CA CYS A 228 11.69 6.78 2.97
C CYS A 228 13.09 6.34 3.45
N MET A 229 13.28 6.15 4.76
CA MET A 229 14.54 5.65 5.31
C MET A 229 14.74 4.16 5.06
N GLU A 230 13.66 3.38 5.12
CA GLU A 230 13.65 1.93 4.91
C GLU A 230 13.93 1.59 3.44
N ASP A 231 13.37 2.37 2.52
CA ASP A 231 13.60 2.26 1.07
C ASP A 231 15.07 2.41 0.69
N PHE A 232 15.90 3.10 1.49
CA PHE A 232 17.30 3.35 1.15
C PHE A 232 18.07 2.07 0.81
N GLY A 233 17.89 1.00 1.59
CA GLY A 233 18.60 -0.26 1.37
C GLY A 233 18.11 -1.03 0.14
N ALA A 234 16.85 -0.84 -0.23
CA ALA A 234 16.18 -1.60 -1.28
C ALA A 234 16.12 -0.87 -2.63
N HIS A 235 15.95 0.45 -2.62
CA HIS A 235 15.77 1.31 -3.80
C HIS A 235 17.06 2.05 -4.18
N SER A 236 18.17 1.79 -3.49
CA SER A 236 19.51 2.22 -3.91
C SER A 236 20.45 1.05 -4.17
N ASN A 237 21.57 1.33 -4.83
CA ASN A 237 22.68 0.38 -4.97
C ASN A 237 23.54 0.22 -3.71
N TYR A 238 23.08 0.69 -2.54
CA TYR A 238 23.85 0.67 -1.28
C TYR A 238 24.36 -0.74 -0.94
N CYS A 239 23.50 -1.76 -1.03
CA CYS A 239 23.88 -3.14 -0.71
C CYS A 239 25.04 -3.62 -1.61
N GLU A 240 24.98 -3.31 -2.90
CA GLU A 240 26.02 -3.66 -3.87
C GLU A 240 27.33 -2.94 -3.56
N LEU A 241 27.27 -1.64 -3.27
CA LEU A 241 28.47 -0.85 -2.94
C LEU A 241 29.10 -1.30 -1.62
N ALA A 242 28.31 -1.64 -0.61
CA ALA A 242 28.79 -2.18 0.65
C ALA A 242 29.53 -3.52 0.43
N LEU A 243 28.99 -4.42 -0.41
CA LEU A 243 29.68 -5.67 -0.77
C LEU A 243 31.01 -5.40 -1.48
N ARG A 244 31.06 -4.41 -2.38
CA ARG A 244 32.30 -4.02 -3.06
C ARG A 244 33.34 -3.46 -2.09
N GLU A 245 32.92 -2.68 -1.10
CA GLU A 245 33.79 -2.16 -0.04
C GLU A 245 34.35 -3.28 0.86
N LEU A 246 33.57 -4.36 1.08
CA LEU A 246 34.03 -5.58 1.75
C LEU A 246 35.00 -6.45 0.91
N GLY A 247 35.32 -6.04 -0.32
CA GLY A 247 36.27 -6.73 -1.20
C GLY A 247 35.64 -7.62 -2.27
N TYR A 248 34.31 -7.69 -2.36
CA TYR A 248 33.61 -8.42 -3.42
C TYR A 248 33.49 -7.57 -4.69
N HIS A 249 34.51 -7.59 -5.54
CA HIS A 249 34.57 -6.70 -6.72
C HIS A 249 33.73 -7.16 -7.91
N ASN A 250 33.24 -8.41 -7.93
CA ASN A 250 32.38 -8.98 -8.97
C ASN A 250 30.88 -8.78 -8.64
N VAL A 251 30.52 -7.63 -8.08
CA VAL A 251 29.15 -7.23 -7.80
C VAL A 251 28.78 -6.09 -8.73
N PHE A 252 27.68 -6.27 -9.48
CA PHE A 252 27.20 -5.27 -10.42
C PHE A 252 26.63 -4.06 -9.68
N PRO A 253 27.14 -2.83 -9.87
CA PRO A 253 26.77 -1.67 -9.05
C PRO A 253 25.48 -0.97 -9.52
N HIS A 254 24.75 -1.54 -10.48
CA HIS A 254 23.65 -0.88 -11.20
C HIS A 254 24.03 0.42 -11.90
N CYS A 255 25.30 0.55 -12.27
CA CYS A 255 25.87 1.66 -13.02
C CYS A 255 26.72 1.14 -14.19
N GLY A 256 26.93 1.99 -15.19
CA GLY A 256 27.85 1.71 -16.30
C GLY A 256 29.30 1.60 -15.83
N THR A 257 30.12 0.81 -16.54
CA THR A 257 31.51 0.46 -16.16
C THR A 257 32.48 1.65 -16.03
N GLN A 258 32.13 2.82 -16.56
CA GLN A 258 32.89 4.08 -16.49
C GLN A 258 32.18 5.15 -15.64
N ALA A 259 31.20 4.76 -14.81
CA ALA A 259 30.47 5.66 -13.93
C ALA A 259 31.20 5.94 -12.60
N GLU A 260 32.35 5.29 -12.34
CA GLU A 260 33.17 5.60 -11.17
C GLU A 260 33.65 7.05 -11.18
N ILE A 261 33.58 7.68 -10.02
CA ILE A 261 33.98 9.06 -9.77
C ILE A 261 34.97 9.12 -8.62
N ASN A 262 35.73 10.20 -8.56
CA ASN A 262 36.65 10.46 -7.46
C ASN A 262 35.96 11.32 -6.40
N ILE A 263 35.71 10.75 -5.23
CA ILE A 263 35.13 11.41 -4.07
C ILE A 263 36.17 11.37 -2.95
N HIS A 264 36.64 12.54 -2.51
CA HIS A 264 37.66 12.67 -1.45
C HIS A 264 38.90 11.79 -1.64
N GLY A 265 39.37 11.63 -2.88
CA GLY A 265 40.55 10.82 -3.22
C GLY A 265 40.28 9.32 -3.39
N LYS A 266 39.04 8.86 -3.19
CA LYS A 266 38.62 7.48 -3.43
C LYS A 266 37.84 7.37 -4.73
N ARG A 267 38.20 6.40 -5.56
CA ARG A 267 37.48 6.07 -6.80
C ARG A 267 36.38 5.06 -6.50
N LEU A 268 35.13 5.49 -6.61
CA LEU A 268 33.95 4.70 -6.24
C LEU A 268 32.78 4.95 -7.20
N TYR A 269 31.84 4.01 -7.26
CA TYR A 269 30.57 4.23 -7.95
C TYR A 269 29.67 5.14 -7.11
N PRO A 270 28.89 6.02 -7.74
CA PRO A 270 27.94 6.84 -7.01
C PRO A 270 26.83 5.99 -6.38
N ILE A 271 26.23 6.50 -5.30
CA ILE A 271 24.96 5.99 -4.80
C ILE A 271 23.86 6.48 -5.73
N VAL A 272 23.18 5.53 -6.37
CA VAL A 272 22.10 5.78 -7.33
C VAL A 272 20.85 5.04 -6.90
N THR A 273 19.70 5.58 -7.29
CA THR A 273 18.40 4.92 -7.17
C THR A 273 17.74 4.79 -8.53
N GLY A 274 16.68 3.98 -8.57
CA GLY A 274 15.97 3.64 -9.79
C GLY A 274 15.07 4.76 -10.30
N THR A 275 14.98 4.93 -11.63
CA THR A 275 13.92 5.73 -12.23
C THR A 275 12.58 5.04 -12.07
N PHE A 276 11.55 5.81 -11.73
CA PHE A 276 10.20 5.31 -11.52
C PHE A 276 9.27 5.79 -12.64
N GLY A 277 8.87 4.85 -13.49
CA GLY A 277 7.87 5.06 -14.53
C GLY A 277 6.56 4.33 -14.22
N ALA A 278 5.60 4.47 -15.15
CA ALA A 278 4.30 3.82 -15.02
C ALA A 278 4.40 2.29 -14.88
N VAL A 279 5.42 1.64 -15.47
CA VAL A 279 5.69 0.18 -15.30
C VAL A 279 6.28 -0.13 -13.93
N ASP A 280 7.12 0.75 -13.39
CA ASP A 280 7.73 0.56 -12.08
C ASP A 280 6.65 0.62 -10.98
N PHE A 281 5.66 1.51 -11.08
CA PHE A 281 4.46 1.45 -10.22
C PHE A 281 3.75 0.09 -10.27
N LEU A 282 3.69 -0.53 -11.45
CA LEU A 282 3.09 -1.86 -11.61
C LEU A 282 3.93 -2.96 -10.97
N HIS A 283 5.22 -2.71 -10.75
CA HIS A 283 6.18 -3.67 -10.20
C HIS A 283 6.45 -3.44 -8.70
N SER A 284 6.46 -2.20 -8.21
CA SER A 284 6.82 -1.83 -6.84
C SER A 284 5.73 -2.14 -5.82
N VAL A 285 4.46 -2.14 -6.22
CA VAL A 285 3.36 -2.51 -5.31
C VAL A 285 3.20 -4.05 -5.26
N ILE A 286 3.76 -4.81 -6.21
CA ILE A 286 3.44 -6.25 -6.36
C ILE A 286 4.60 -7.24 -6.54
N GLY A 287 5.85 -6.81 -6.68
CA GLY A 287 7.00 -7.70 -6.79
C GLY A 287 6.91 -8.75 -7.90
N GLU A 288 7.56 -8.38 -9.01
CA GLU A 288 7.90 -9.17 -10.18
C GLU A 288 6.75 -9.62 -11.13
N ALA A 289 6.75 -8.97 -12.30
CA ALA A 289 6.42 -9.52 -13.61
C ALA A 289 5.09 -10.29 -13.76
N ASN A 290 4.00 -9.66 -13.31
CA ASN A 290 2.78 -9.49 -14.10
C ASN A 290 1.90 -8.40 -13.44
N ASP A 291 2.00 -7.17 -13.97
CA ASP A 291 0.93 -6.17 -14.10
C ASP A 291 0.15 -5.72 -12.83
N HIS A 292 0.59 -4.58 -12.23
CA HIS A 292 -0.13 -3.39 -11.69
C HIS A 292 0.06 -3.04 -10.20
N PHE A 293 -0.33 -1.85 -9.75
CA PHE A 293 -0.86 -1.63 -8.39
C PHE A 293 -2.24 -2.29 -8.34
N THR A 294 -2.24 -3.59 -8.07
CA THR A 294 -2.62 -4.55 -9.11
C THR A 294 -4.10 -4.63 -9.36
N GLN A 295 -4.43 -5.13 -10.55
CA GLN A 295 -5.70 -5.81 -10.74
C GLN A 295 -5.98 -6.80 -9.58
N SER A 296 -4.98 -7.46 -8.99
CA SER A 296 -5.14 -8.33 -7.81
C SER A 296 -5.57 -7.62 -6.51
N GLU A 297 -5.09 -6.42 -6.17
CA GLU A 297 -5.59 -5.68 -4.99
C GLU A 297 -7.04 -5.22 -5.21
N VAL A 298 -7.32 -4.71 -6.41
CA VAL A 298 -8.69 -4.33 -6.82
C VAL A 298 -9.60 -5.55 -6.88
N ASP A 299 -9.11 -6.69 -7.37
CA ASP A 299 -9.79 -7.97 -7.41
C ASP A 299 -9.97 -8.52 -5.99
N GLU A 300 -9.04 -8.30 -5.07
CA GLU A 300 -9.18 -8.71 -3.66
C GLU A 300 -10.35 -7.96 -3.01
N VAL A 301 -10.43 -6.64 -3.21
CA VAL A 301 -11.60 -5.86 -2.77
C VAL A 301 -12.86 -6.39 -3.45
N ASP A 302 -12.84 -6.60 -4.76
CA ASP A 302 -14.01 -7.11 -5.50
C ASP A 302 -14.46 -8.49 -5.00
N VAL A 303 -13.51 -9.40 -4.76
CA VAL A 303 -13.75 -10.74 -4.21
C VAL A 303 -14.30 -10.65 -2.79
N ALA A 304 -13.74 -9.81 -1.93
CA ALA A 304 -14.24 -9.58 -0.59
C ALA A 304 -15.68 -9.05 -0.61
N LEU A 305 -15.98 -8.09 -1.49
CA LEU A 305 -17.33 -7.55 -1.70
C LEU A 305 -18.30 -8.60 -2.28
N LYS A 306 -17.84 -9.47 -3.19
CA LYS A 306 -18.65 -10.57 -3.76
C LYS A 306 -18.98 -11.64 -2.73
N ASN A 307 -18.00 -12.04 -1.94
CA ASN A 307 -18.19 -13.01 -0.86
C ASN A 307 -19.17 -12.47 0.19
N ALA A 308 -19.05 -11.20 0.56
CA ALA A 308 -19.98 -10.54 1.47
C ALA A 308 -21.42 -10.47 0.92
N GLU A 309 -21.59 -10.27 -0.40
CA GLU A 309 -22.91 -10.27 -1.05
C GLU A 309 -23.52 -11.68 -1.15
N ALA A 310 -22.72 -12.70 -1.46
CA ALA A 310 -23.18 -14.09 -1.48
C ALA A 310 -23.77 -14.50 -0.11
N ALA A 311 -23.18 -14.01 0.99
CA ALA A 311 -23.73 -14.18 2.33
C ALA A 311 -25.08 -13.44 2.54
N ARG A 312 -25.40 -12.41 1.75
CA ARG A 312 -26.71 -11.71 1.76
C ARG A 312 -27.81 -12.44 0.96
N GLY A 313 -27.44 -13.21 -0.05
CA GLY A 313 -28.34 -13.80 -1.05
C GLY A 313 -28.83 -15.23 -0.77
N GLY A 314 -28.59 -15.78 0.42
CA GLY A 314 -28.89 -17.19 0.77
C GLY A 314 -30.39 -17.55 0.81
N GLY A 315 -30.98 -17.73 -0.37
CA GLY A 315 -32.25 -18.40 -0.61
C GLY A 315 -32.11 -19.37 -1.79
N GLY A 316 -31.53 -20.54 -1.57
CA GLY A 316 -31.63 -21.69 -2.48
C GLY A 316 -30.31 -22.36 -2.89
N SER A 317 -30.27 -23.67 -2.68
CA SER A 317 -29.33 -24.68 -3.20
C SER A 317 -28.13 -25.05 -2.34
N SER A 318 -28.11 -26.34 -2.01
CA SER A 318 -27.22 -27.07 -1.11
C SER A 318 -25.84 -27.31 -1.72
N SER A 319 -24.83 -26.58 -1.22
CA SER A 319 -23.42 -26.98 -1.29
C SER A 319 -22.71 -26.41 -0.05
N ARG A 320 -22.31 -27.30 0.87
CA ARG A 320 -21.73 -26.95 2.17
C ARG A 320 -20.30 -26.42 2.01
N GLY A 321 -20.11 -25.14 2.31
CA GLY A 321 -18.80 -24.49 2.48
C GLY A 321 -18.71 -23.76 3.82
N LEU A 322 -17.49 -23.43 4.25
CA LEU A 322 -17.07 -22.99 5.60
C LEU A 322 -17.71 -21.68 6.14
N PHE A 323 -18.71 -21.09 5.46
CA PHE A 323 -19.38 -19.82 5.81
C PHE A 323 -20.92 -19.90 5.79
N ASP A 324 -21.50 -21.08 6.05
CA ASP A 324 -22.94 -21.32 5.98
C ASP A 324 -23.69 -20.91 7.27
N GLY A 325 -24.03 -19.62 7.42
CA GLY A 325 -24.95 -19.23 8.51
C GLY A 325 -25.38 -17.76 8.68
N SER A 326 -24.67 -16.75 8.17
CA SER A 326 -24.90 -15.36 8.62
C SER A 326 -25.38 -14.41 7.53
N GLY A 327 -26.70 -14.39 7.29
CA GLY A 327 -27.33 -13.33 6.52
C GLY A 327 -27.30 -11.97 7.25
N PRO A 328 -27.47 -10.83 6.56
CA PRO A 328 -27.48 -9.50 7.20
C PRO A 328 -28.60 -9.31 8.24
N GLY A 329 -29.66 -10.13 8.21
CA GLY A 329 -30.68 -10.18 9.26
C GLY A 329 -30.17 -10.78 10.57
N ASP A 330 -29.18 -11.67 10.49
CA ASP A 330 -28.56 -12.31 11.64
C ASP A 330 -27.71 -11.31 12.45
N PHE A 331 -26.83 -10.55 11.78
CA PHE A 331 -26.00 -9.53 12.45
C PHE A 331 -26.80 -8.47 13.23
N ILE A 332 -27.85 -7.90 12.62
CA ILE A 332 -28.70 -6.89 13.31
C ILE A 332 -29.39 -7.52 14.53
N SER A 333 -29.75 -8.79 14.45
CA SER A 333 -30.32 -9.53 15.58
C SER A 333 -29.28 -9.82 16.67
N LEU A 334 -28.03 -10.11 16.30
CA LEU A 334 -26.94 -10.37 17.23
C LEU A 334 -26.53 -9.11 17.98
N ILE A 335 -26.37 -7.99 17.27
CA ILE A 335 -25.96 -6.73 17.90
C ILE A 335 -27.04 -6.17 18.82
N SER A 336 -28.32 -6.40 18.52
CA SER A 336 -29.42 -5.97 19.40
C SER A 336 -29.44 -6.71 20.76
N LYS A 337 -28.77 -7.87 20.86
CA LYS A 337 -28.60 -8.61 22.12
C LYS A 337 -27.49 -8.05 23.01
N LEU A 338 -26.69 -7.09 22.53
CA LEU A 338 -25.69 -6.43 23.38
C LEU A 338 -26.39 -5.54 24.42
N PRO A 339 -26.08 -5.71 25.72
CA PRO A 339 -26.66 -4.86 26.77
C PRO A 339 -26.24 -3.40 26.59
N ASP A 340 -27.12 -2.48 26.99
CA ASP A 340 -27.00 -1.01 27.01
C ASP A 340 -26.80 -0.29 25.66
N VAL A 341 -26.07 -0.87 24.70
CA VAL A 341 -25.70 -0.22 23.44
C VAL A 341 -26.27 -0.90 22.19
N GLY A 342 -26.78 -2.12 22.31
CA GLY A 342 -27.17 -2.96 21.18
C GLY A 342 -28.35 -2.42 20.37
N SER A 343 -29.36 -1.82 21.03
CA SER A 343 -30.53 -1.26 20.35
C SER A 343 -30.18 -0.10 19.43
N GLY A 344 -29.35 0.84 19.91
CA GLY A 344 -28.88 1.98 19.12
C GLY A 344 -28.06 1.55 17.90
N TYR A 345 -27.18 0.55 18.05
CA TYR A 345 -26.43 0.01 16.92
C TYR A 345 -27.31 -0.75 15.94
N ALA A 346 -28.33 -1.49 16.41
CA ALA A 346 -29.26 -2.19 15.53
C ALA A 346 -30.08 -1.20 14.67
N ASP A 347 -30.53 -0.09 15.24
CA ASP A 347 -31.26 0.95 14.50
C ASP A 347 -30.37 1.65 13.48
N GLN A 348 -29.13 1.98 13.86
CA GLN A 348 -28.14 2.51 12.92
C GLN A 348 -27.85 1.51 11.78
N ALA A 349 -27.69 0.22 12.09
CA ALA A 349 -27.47 -0.82 11.09
C ALA A 349 -28.63 -0.91 10.08
N ARG A 350 -29.88 -0.82 10.55
CA ARG A 350 -31.07 -0.79 9.67
C ARG A 350 -31.06 0.42 8.75
N SER A 351 -30.73 1.60 9.28
CA SER A 351 -30.65 2.83 8.49
C SER A 351 -29.57 2.74 7.42
N LEU A 352 -28.39 2.23 7.75
CA LEU A 352 -27.29 2.06 6.80
C LEU A 352 -27.63 1.02 5.74
N LYS A 353 -28.31 -0.08 6.13
CA LYS A 353 -28.81 -1.10 5.19
C LYS A 353 -29.79 -0.51 4.19
N ALA A 354 -30.77 0.27 4.65
CA ALA A 354 -31.74 0.93 3.77
C ALA A 354 -31.07 1.89 2.78
N ALA A 355 -30.05 2.65 3.21
CA ALA A 355 -29.29 3.55 2.35
C ALA A 355 -28.45 2.78 1.30
N SER A 356 -27.79 1.69 1.71
CA SER A 356 -27.03 0.81 0.81
C SER A 356 -27.94 0.15 -0.24
N GLU A 357 -29.11 -0.36 0.15
CA GLU A 357 -30.09 -0.94 -0.78
C GLU A 357 -30.70 0.11 -1.72
N ALA A 358 -30.85 1.36 -1.27
CA ALA A 358 -31.28 2.45 -2.15
C ALA A 358 -30.24 2.75 -3.24
N GLN A 359 -28.95 2.78 -2.88
CA GLN A 359 -27.87 2.93 -3.85
C GLN A 359 -27.82 1.77 -4.85
N GLU A 360 -28.04 0.54 -4.37
CA GLU A 360 -28.07 -0.63 -5.23
C GLU A 360 -29.21 -0.57 -6.27
N ARG A 361 -30.42 -0.17 -5.86
CA ARG A 361 -31.53 0.07 -6.79
C ARG A 361 -31.20 1.13 -7.84
N GLU A 362 -30.58 2.23 -7.42
CA GLU A 362 -30.15 3.30 -8.32
C GLU A 362 -29.15 2.77 -9.37
N ASN A 363 -28.18 1.96 -8.95
CA ASN A 363 -27.21 1.35 -9.85
C ASN A 363 -27.86 0.39 -10.87
N GLN A 364 -28.86 -0.39 -10.44
CA GLN A 364 -29.62 -1.29 -11.30
C GLN A 364 -30.48 -0.55 -12.32
N GLU A 365 -31.16 0.52 -11.91
CA GLU A 365 -31.96 1.38 -12.80
C GLU A 365 -31.09 2.03 -13.87
N ARG A 366 -29.92 2.56 -13.49
CA ARG A 366 -28.94 3.13 -14.44
C ARG A 366 -28.43 2.10 -15.45
N SER A 367 -28.16 0.88 -14.99
CA SER A 367 -27.71 -0.22 -15.86
C SER A 367 -28.78 -0.62 -16.90
N ARG A 368 -30.08 -0.48 -16.55
CA ARG A 368 -31.22 -0.77 -17.43
C ARG A 368 -31.57 0.37 -18.38
N ALA A 369 -31.36 1.62 -17.98
CA ALA A 369 -31.70 2.80 -18.76
C ALA A 369 -30.85 2.95 -20.04
N GLY A 370 -29.76 2.20 -20.18
CA GLY A 370 -28.92 2.26 -21.38
C GLY A 370 -28.26 3.62 -21.58
N ASP A 371 -28.18 4.45 -20.51
CA ASP A 371 -27.44 5.72 -20.45
C ASP A 371 -25.92 5.43 -20.52
N ASN A 372 -25.50 4.89 -21.65
CA ASN A 372 -24.12 4.72 -22.06
C ASN A 372 -23.67 5.98 -22.80
N VAL A 373 -24.02 7.15 -22.26
CA VAL A 373 -23.44 8.42 -22.67
C VAL A 373 -22.28 8.71 -21.71
N ASN A 374 -21.19 7.96 -21.88
CA ASN A 374 -19.90 8.37 -21.33
C ASN A 374 -18.75 7.83 -22.16
N LEU A 375 -17.70 8.65 -22.31
CA LEU A 375 -16.43 8.30 -22.96
C LEU A 375 -15.71 7.10 -22.27
N VAL A 376 -16.19 6.65 -21.11
CA VAL A 376 -15.75 5.42 -20.42
C VAL A 376 -16.97 4.66 -19.86
N PRO A 377 -17.27 3.44 -20.36
CA PRO A 377 -18.34 2.58 -19.83
C PRO A 377 -18.22 2.30 -18.32
N GLY A 378 -19.31 2.54 -17.55
CA GLY A 378 -19.43 2.13 -16.15
C GLY A 378 -19.56 3.24 -15.10
N MET A 379 -19.40 4.51 -15.47
CA MET A 379 -19.59 5.67 -14.58
C MET A 379 -20.60 6.64 -15.21
N SER A 380 -21.43 7.29 -14.40
CA SER A 380 -22.28 8.39 -14.87
C SER A 380 -21.45 9.68 -15.00
N PRO A 381 -21.78 10.61 -15.92
CA PRO A 381 -21.22 11.97 -15.90
C PRO A 381 -21.41 12.68 -14.55
N ASN A 382 -22.30 12.13 -13.70
CA ASN A 382 -22.69 12.64 -12.40
C ASN A 382 -22.11 11.83 -11.22
N PHE A 383 -21.09 10.97 -11.43
CA PHE A 383 -20.43 10.33 -10.28
C PHE A 383 -19.66 11.38 -9.49
N ASP A 384 -20.00 11.49 -8.22
CA ASP A 384 -19.40 12.45 -7.30
C ASP A 384 -18.62 11.67 -6.22
N PRO A 385 -17.28 11.68 -6.27
CA PRO A 385 -16.46 11.01 -5.27
C PRO A 385 -16.58 11.65 -3.89
N VAL A 386 -16.87 12.95 -3.79
CA VAL A 386 -17.06 13.64 -2.51
C VAL A 386 -18.37 13.18 -1.87
N LYS A 387 -19.45 13.13 -2.65
CA LYS A 387 -20.73 12.58 -2.19
C LYS A 387 -20.57 11.12 -1.78
N THR A 388 -19.90 10.31 -2.59
CA THR A 388 -19.68 8.89 -2.31
C THR A 388 -18.88 8.70 -1.02
N ALA A 389 -17.79 9.44 -0.83
CA ALA A 389 -17.01 9.45 0.41
C ALA A 389 -17.88 9.80 1.62
N GLY A 390 -18.75 10.81 1.50
CA GLY A 390 -19.71 11.19 2.54
C GLY A 390 -20.77 10.11 2.84
N GLN A 391 -21.13 9.28 1.85
CA GLN A 391 -22.08 8.17 2.04
C GLN A 391 -21.44 6.93 2.67
N ILE A 392 -20.15 6.67 2.41
CA ILE A 392 -19.44 5.52 2.99
C ILE A 392 -18.86 5.81 4.39
N TYR A 393 -18.53 7.07 4.71
CA TYR A 393 -17.98 7.43 6.02
C TYR A 393 -18.84 6.94 7.20
N PRO A 394 -20.18 7.11 7.21
CA PRO A 394 -21.03 6.59 8.29
C PRO A 394 -21.00 5.06 8.43
N ILE A 395 -20.79 4.32 7.33
CA ILE A 395 -20.67 2.85 7.33
C ILE A 395 -19.36 2.44 8.03
N LEU A 396 -18.26 3.09 7.66
CA LEU A 396 -16.94 2.86 8.25
C LEU A 396 -16.91 3.27 9.74
N GLN A 397 -17.48 4.42 10.07
CA GLN A 397 -17.56 4.90 11.45
C GLN A 397 -18.43 3.97 12.34
N PHE A 398 -19.54 3.46 11.80
CA PHE A 398 -20.40 2.50 12.50
C PHE A 398 -19.60 1.26 12.92
N ARG A 399 -18.85 0.69 11.97
CA ARG A 399 -17.97 -0.45 12.22
C ARG A 399 -16.96 -0.15 13.32
N ASP A 400 -16.24 0.97 13.21
CA ASP A 400 -15.18 1.32 14.17
C ASP A 400 -15.72 1.58 15.57
N LYS A 401 -16.89 2.20 15.69
CA LYS A 401 -17.58 2.37 16.98
C LYS A 401 -17.91 1.04 17.62
N ILE A 402 -18.39 0.06 16.85
CA ILE A 402 -18.71 -1.28 17.35
C ILE A 402 -17.45 -2.02 17.79
N VAL A 403 -16.39 -2.03 16.98
CA VAL A 403 -15.13 -2.68 17.38
C VAL A 403 -14.52 -2.02 18.61
N LYS A 404 -14.48 -0.69 18.67
CA LYS A 404 -14.04 0.04 19.87
C LYS A 404 -14.93 -0.28 21.09
N ALA A 405 -16.24 -0.44 20.91
CA ALA A 405 -17.16 -0.83 21.99
C ALA A 405 -16.93 -2.27 22.46
N ILE A 406 -16.75 -3.21 21.53
CA ILE A 406 -16.42 -4.60 21.80
C ILE A 406 -15.11 -4.70 22.57
N SER A 407 -14.03 -4.07 22.10
CA SER A 407 -12.73 -4.10 22.78
C SER A 407 -12.77 -3.50 24.19
N ARG A 408 -13.66 -2.52 24.45
CA ARG A 408 -13.89 -1.98 25.81
C ARG A 408 -14.82 -2.84 26.66
N GLY A 409 -15.70 -3.63 26.05
CA GLY A 409 -16.74 -4.43 26.69
C GLY A 409 -16.32 -5.85 27.07
N ILE A 410 -15.36 -6.45 26.35
CA ILE A 410 -14.87 -7.83 26.57
C ILE A 410 -14.44 -8.09 28.01
N SER A 411 -13.90 -7.11 28.72
CA SER A 411 -13.40 -7.30 30.09
C SER A 411 -14.47 -7.16 31.19
N LYS A 412 -15.72 -6.82 30.86
CA LYS A 412 -16.71 -6.37 31.86
C LYS A 412 -17.90 -7.29 32.07
N VAL A 413 -18.17 -8.27 31.20
CA VAL A 413 -19.34 -9.15 31.36
C VAL A 413 -18.96 -10.61 31.07
N PRO A 414 -18.78 -11.44 32.13
CA PRO A 414 -18.56 -12.88 31.97
C PRO A 414 -19.72 -13.57 31.26
N GLY A 415 -19.45 -14.45 30.29
CA GLY A 415 -20.46 -15.28 29.61
C GLY A 415 -20.97 -14.73 28.27
N LEU A 416 -20.47 -13.59 27.79
CA LEU A 416 -20.77 -13.04 26.46
C LEU A 416 -19.66 -13.26 25.42
N GLU A 417 -18.58 -13.96 25.76
CA GLU A 417 -17.39 -14.08 24.92
C GLU A 417 -17.73 -14.65 23.53
N LYS A 418 -18.50 -15.74 23.49
CA LYS A 418 -18.95 -16.36 22.23
C LYS A 418 -19.85 -15.46 21.38
N LEU A 419 -20.71 -14.66 22.03
CA LEU A 419 -21.58 -13.72 21.31
C LEU A 419 -20.74 -12.59 20.71
N ILE A 420 -19.76 -12.09 21.45
CA ILE A 420 -18.85 -11.03 21.00
C ILE A 420 -17.96 -11.51 19.85
N GLU A 421 -17.41 -12.72 19.96
CA GLU A 421 -16.66 -13.37 18.88
C GLU A 421 -17.51 -13.46 17.61
N HIS A 422 -18.74 -13.97 17.73
CA HIS A 422 -19.65 -14.10 16.59
C HIS A 422 -20.06 -12.76 15.98
N ILE A 423 -20.30 -11.72 16.80
CA ILE A 423 -20.53 -10.35 16.30
C ILE A 423 -19.30 -9.84 15.56
N SER A 424 -18.09 -10.11 16.06
CA SER A 424 -16.84 -9.67 15.44
C SER A 424 -16.61 -10.35 14.09
N GLU A 425 -16.89 -11.65 13.97
CA GLU A 425 -16.81 -12.42 12.73
C GLU A 425 -17.80 -11.93 11.65
N THR A 426 -19.04 -11.62 12.07
CA THR A 426 -20.13 -11.24 11.15
C THR A 426 -20.11 -9.75 10.77
N LEU A 427 -19.52 -8.89 11.61
CA LEU A 427 -19.44 -7.45 11.38
C LEU A 427 -18.74 -7.09 10.07
N THR A 428 -17.59 -7.72 9.78
CA THR A 428 -16.80 -7.39 8.58
C THR A 428 -17.59 -7.69 7.30
N ALA A 429 -18.22 -8.86 7.21
CA ALA A 429 -19.05 -9.22 6.06
C ALA A 429 -20.26 -8.29 5.91
N PHE A 430 -20.92 -7.92 7.03
CA PHE A 430 -22.01 -6.96 6.99
C PHE A 430 -21.58 -5.60 6.44
N VAL A 431 -20.45 -5.08 6.92
CA VAL A 431 -19.90 -3.77 6.52
C VAL A 431 -19.45 -3.77 5.06
N LEU A 432 -18.74 -4.80 4.61
CA LEU A 432 -18.37 -4.96 3.19
C LEU A 432 -19.62 -5.04 2.30
N GLY A 433 -20.66 -5.76 2.74
CA GLY A 433 -21.94 -5.80 2.05
C GLY A 433 -22.61 -4.43 1.94
N LEU A 434 -22.51 -3.58 2.98
CA LEU A 434 -23.01 -2.21 2.93
C LEU A 434 -22.23 -1.31 1.96
N LEU A 435 -20.91 -1.49 1.87
CA LEU A 435 -20.02 -0.73 0.99
C LEU A 435 -20.17 -1.14 -0.48
N ALA A 436 -20.48 -2.40 -0.77
CA ALA A 436 -20.44 -2.95 -2.13
C ALA A 436 -21.16 -2.10 -3.20
N PRO A 437 -22.39 -1.58 -2.99
CA PRO A 437 -23.07 -0.76 -3.99
C PRO A 437 -22.35 0.55 -4.32
N PHE A 438 -21.56 1.09 -3.40
CA PHE A 438 -20.80 2.34 -3.60
C PHE A 438 -19.44 2.08 -4.27
N ILE A 439 -18.80 0.97 -3.92
CA ILE A 439 -17.41 0.68 -4.31
C ILE A 439 -17.29 -0.05 -5.65
N ARG A 440 -18.24 -0.94 -5.98
CA ARG A 440 -18.18 -1.72 -7.24
C ARG A 440 -18.13 -0.89 -8.52
N PRO A 441 -18.90 0.20 -8.67
CA PRO A 441 -18.78 1.07 -9.85
C PRO A 441 -17.37 1.65 -10.01
N ILE A 442 -16.71 1.97 -8.88
CA ILE A 442 -15.35 2.49 -8.86
C ILE A 442 -14.35 1.41 -9.30
N ILE A 443 -14.47 0.21 -8.73
CA ILE A 443 -13.66 -0.96 -9.11
C ILE A 443 -13.74 -1.20 -10.62
N ASN A 444 -14.94 -1.28 -11.18
CA ASN A 444 -15.13 -1.53 -12.61
C ASN A 444 -14.43 -0.49 -13.50
N GLN A 445 -14.47 0.79 -13.10
CA GLN A 445 -13.80 1.85 -13.83
C GLN A 445 -12.27 1.74 -13.71
N VAL A 446 -11.75 1.61 -12.48
CA VAL A 446 -10.31 1.55 -12.22
C VAL A 446 -9.70 0.32 -12.90
N SER A 447 -10.33 -0.85 -12.78
CA SER A 447 -9.90 -2.07 -13.48
C SER A 447 -9.86 -1.88 -15.00
N LYS A 448 -10.80 -1.12 -15.57
CA LYS A 448 -10.78 -0.83 -17.02
C LYS A 448 -9.62 0.09 -17.40
N VAL A 449 -9.42 1.18 -16.67
CA VAL A 449 -8.33 2.13 -16.94
C VAL A 449 -6.96 1.45 -16.78
N LEU A 450 -6.79 0.61 -15.76
CA LEU A 450 -5.56 -0.17 -15.56
C LEU A 450 -5.30 -1.13 -16.74
N LYS A 451 -6.34 -1.84 -17.21
CA LYS A 451 -6.23 -2.74 -18.38
C LYS A 451 -5.88 -2.01 -19.67
N ASP A 452 -6.51 -0.87 -19.92
CA ASP A 452 -6.25 -0.07 -21.12
C ASP A 452 -4.83 0.54 -21.07
N GLY A 453 -4.38 0.95 -19.88
CA GLY A 453 -3.03 1.48 -19.63
C GLY A 453 -1.91 0.47 -19.81
N SER A 454 -2.10 -0.79 -19.37
CA SER A 454 -1.03 -1.81 -19.35
C SER A 454 -0.50 -2.22 -20.72
N SER A 455 -1.39 -2.29 -21.69
CA SER A 455 -1.07 -2.72 -23.06
C SER A 455 -0.08 -1.81 -23.79
N GLY A 456 0.04 -0.54 -23.37
CA GLY A 456 0.91 0.46 -24.01
C GLY A 456 2.33 0.56 -23.46
N VAL A 457 2.63 0.01 -22.27
CA VAL A 457 3.85 0.35 -21.53
C VAL A 457 4.96 -0.72 -21.59
N ILE A 458 4.61 -1.97 -21.93
CA ILE A 458 5.54 -3.12 -21.91
C ILE A 458 6.72 -2.95 -22.90
N SER A 459 6.54 -2.24 -24.02
CA SER A 459 7.58 -2.08 -25.05
C SER A 459 8.54 -0.91 -24.81
N ALA A 460 8.13 0.12 -24.06
CA ALA A 460 8.99 1.27 -23.74
C ALA A 460 9.96 0.94 -22.58
N SER A 461 9.53 0.09 -21.64
CA SER A 461 10.29 -0.33 -20.45
C SER A 461 11.49 -1.24 -20.77
N SER A 462 11.38 -2.13 -21.78
CA SER A 462 12.42 -3.13 -22.04
C SER A 462 13.77 -2.55 -22.46
N ASN A 463 13.79 -1.38 -23.11
CA ASN A 463 15.02 -0.76 -23.58
C ASN A 463 15.74 0.08 -22.51
N SER A 464 15.00 0.74 -21.61
CA SER A 464 15.58 1.53 -20.53
C SER A 464 16.14 0.67 -19.39
N GLN A 465 15.56 -0.52 -19.16
CA GLN A 465 16.03 -1.46 -18.14
C GLN A 465 17.48 -1.90 -18.33
N LEU A 466 17.96 -1.95 -19.59
CA LEU A 466 19.31 -2.38 -19.94
C LEU A 466 20.31 -1.21 -20.06
N GLU A 467 19.90 0.04 -19.81
CA GLU A 467 20.77 1.21 -19.97
C GLU A 467 22.11 1.08 -19.19
N PRO A 468 22.14 0.56 -17.95
CA PRO A 468 23.42 0.32 -17.25
C PRO A 468 24.40 -0.63 -17.97
N TRP A 469 23.92 -1.52 -18.84
CA TRP A 469 24.75 -2.43 -19.64
C TRP A 469 25.19 -1.81 -20.96
N ASP A 470 24.34 -1.01 -21.59
CA ASP A 470 24.58 -0.45 -22.92
C ASP A 470 25.31 0.90 -22.89
N ASN A 471 25.19 1.65 -21.79
CA ASN A 471 25.82 2.95 -21.61
C ASN A 471 26.90 2.88 -20.50
N PRO A 472 28.20 2.95 -20.84
CA PRO A 472 29.27 2.85 -19.86
C PRO A 472 29.28 4.01 -18.86
N ARG A 473 28.60 5.12 -19.12
CA ARG A 473 28.48 6.27 -18.22
C ARG A 473 27.14 6.34 -17.49
N CYS A 474 26.28 5.34 -17.63
CA CYS A 474 24.98 5.31 -16.97
C CYS A 474 25.12 5.37 -15.44
N SER A 475 24.30 6.20 -14.82
CA SER A 475 24.13 6.28 -13.37
C SER A 475 22.65 6.46 -12.99
N ASP A 476 21.75 6.07 -13.89
CA ASP A 476 20.30 6.18 -13.74
C ASP A 476 19.64 4.85 -14.10
N PRO A 477 19.88 3.78 -13.32
CA PRO A 477 19.20 2.51 -13.54
C PRO A 477 17.69 2.66 -13.38
N THR A 478 16.90 1.71 -13.89
CA THR A 478 15.47 1.67 -13.60
C THR A 478 15.20 1.07 -12.22
N HIS A 479 14.10 1.47 -11.59
CA HIS A 479 13.67 0.94 -10.29
C HIS A 479 13.49 -0.58 -10.35
N SER A 480 12.72 -1.08 -11.31
CA SER A 480 12.45 -2.52 -11.46
C SER A 480 13.68 -3.43 -11.52
N MET A 481 14.84 -2.93 -12.00
CA MET A 481 16.07 -3.73 -12.09
C MET A 481 16.94 -3.63 -10.84
N LEU A 482 16.84 -2.51 -10.13
CA LEU A 482 17.67 -2.22 -8.97
C LEU A 482 17.02 -2.67 -7.66
N SER A 483 15.69 -2.65 -7.58
CA SER A 483 14.92 -2.87 -6.36
C SER A 483 15.21 -4.23 -5.71
N LYS A 484 15.19 -4.26 -4.37
CA LYS A 484 15.36 -5.50 -3.57
C LYS A 484 14.07 -5.91 -2.86
N ASP A 485 12.95 -5.35 -3.27
CA ASP A 485 11.67 -5.54 -2.61
C ASP A 485 11.00 -6.85 -3.05
N HIS A 486 11.28 -7.35 -4.24
CA HIS A 486 10.78 -8.67 -4.63
C HIS A 486 11.54 -9.79 -3.88
N PHE A 487 10.79 -10.77 -3.35
CA PHE A 487 11.36 -11.89 -2.57
C PHE A 487 12.23 -12.84 -3.39
N THR A 488 12.16 -12.75 -4.71
CA THR A 488 13.06 -13.44 -5.64
C THR A 488 14.46 -12.81 -5.65
N ASN A 489 14.61 -11.56 -5.21
CA ASN A 489 15.91 -10.92 -5.05
C ASN A 489 16.60 -11.42 -3.79
N ILE A 490 17.74 -12.08 -3.97
CA ILE A 490 18.56 -12.62 -2.88
C ILE A 490 19.01 -11.54 -1.87
N LEU A 491 19.07 -10.28 -2.30
CA LEU A 491 19.44 -9.14 -1.46
C LEU A 491 18.28 -8.56 -0.65
N ASN A 492 17.04 -9.04 -0.81
CA ASN A 492 15.90 -8.60 0.01
C ASN A 492 16.19 -8.72 1.51
N SER A 493 16.72 -9.87 1.93
CA SER A 493 17.07 -10.11 3.33
C SER A 493 18.17 -9.17 3.85
N CYS A 494 19.10 -8.76 3.00
CA CYS A 494 20.14 -7.79 3.33
C CYS A 494 19.55 -6.39 3.48
N ALA A 495 18.73 -5.96 2.51
CA ALA A 495 18.07 -4.66 2.52
C ALA A 495 17.16 -4.51 3.76
N GLY A 496 16.35 -5.53 4.07
CA GLY A 496 15.47 -5.52 5.26
C GLY A 496 16.22 -5.41 6.59
N ARG A 497 17.40 -6.03 6.71
CA ARG A 497 18.27 -5.89 7.90
C ARG A 497 18.90 -4.50 8.00
N VAL A 498 19.29 -3.91 6.87
CA VAL A 498 19.77 -2.52 6.82
C VAL A 498 18.64 -1.59 7.26
N ALA A 499 17.45 -1.72 6.68
CA ALA A 499 16.27 -0.94 7.03
C ALA A 499 15.91 -1.08 8.52
N THR A 500 15.91 -2.31 9.05
CA THR A 500 15.70 -2.56 10.49
C THR A 500 16.72 -1.83 11.36
N THR A 501 18.00 -1.86 10.99
CA THR A 501 19.06 -1.18 11.73
C THR A 501 18.86 0.34 11.68
N ILE A 502 18.46 0.87 10.52
CA ILE A 502 18.14 2.28 10.33
C ILE A 502 16.96 2.68 11.22
N LEU A 503 15.87 1.92 11.22
CA LEU A 503 14.71 2.16 12.08
C LEU A 503 15.12 2.17 13.56
N GLN A 504 15.86 1.17 14.02
CA GLN A 504 16.32 1.08 15.41
C GLN A 504 17.22 2.24 15.83
N TYR A 505 17.94 2.84 14.88
CA TYR A 505 18.79 4.00 15.12
C TYR A 505 18.02 5.33 15.06
N ALA A 506 17.09 5.47 14.11
CA ALA A 506 16.41 6.71 13.80
C ALA A 506 15.22 7.01 14.71
N VAL A 507 14.56 5.96 15.24
CA VAL A 507 13.42 6.12 16.14
C VAL A 507 13.90 6.59 17.52
N PRO A 508 13.47 7.78 17.97
CA PRO A 508 14.03 8.46 19.14
C PRO A 508 13.59 7.91 20.51
#